data_AF-A0A399RVF6-F1
#
_entry.id   AF-A0A399RVF6-F1
#
_cell.length_a   1.000
_cell.length_b   1.000
_cell.length_c   1.000
_cell.angle_alpha   90.00
_cell.angle_beta   90.00
_cell.angle_gamma   90.00
#
_symmetry.space_group_name_H-M   'P 1'
#
loop_
_entity.id
_entity.type
_entity.pdbx_description
1 polymer ?
#
loop_
_entity_poly.entity_id
_entity_poly.type
_entity_poly.pdbx_seq_one_letter_code
_entity_poly.pdbx_strand_id
1 'polypeptide(L)' 'MENSQTTKTLKSLIQNPNDLAEILKDPAKGGIDFFNGLSTREKQYVIFAAAAGLAIYGIYIGRKGK' A
#
# COMPACT_ATOMS: atom_id res chain seq x y z
N MET A 1 -23.20 14.19 14.88
CA MET A 1 -22.74 12.80 14.70
C MET A 1 -21.26 12.88 14.44
N GLU A 2 -20.45 12.61 15.47
CA GLU A 2 -18.99 12.53 15.33
C GLU A 2 -18.67 11.33 14.45
N ASN A 3 -18.36 11.58 13.18
CA ASN A 3 -17.87 10.55 12.29
C ASN A 3 -16.38 10.34 12.61
N SER A 4 -16.10 9.59 13.68
CA SER A 4 -14.78 9.06 13.97
C SER A 4 -14.41 8.00 12.93
N GLN A 5 -14.26 8.42 11.67
CA GLN A 5 -13.50 7.67 10.68
C GLN A 5 -12.09 7.56 11.24
N THR A 6 -11.78 6.44 11.89
CA THR A 6 -10.41 6.08 12.23
C THR A 6 -9.65 6.02 10.92
N THR A 7 -8.98 7.12 10.58
CA THR A 7 -8.12 7.23 9.41
C THR A 7 -7.03 6.18 9.56
N LYS A 8 -7.13 5.10 8.79
CA LYS A 8 -6.05 4.11 8.72
C LYS A 8 -4.85 4.84 8.13
N THR A 9 -3.71 4.77 8.81
CA THR A 9 -2.47 5.40 8.34
C THR A 9 -1.47 4.33 7.94
N LEU A 10 -0.57 4.67 7.04
CA LEU A 10 0.56 3.80 6.67
C LEU A 10 1.40 3.44 7.90
N LYS A 11 1.50 4.35 8.86
CA LYS A 11 2.22 4.12 10.12
C LYS A 11 1.58 3.01 10.96
N SER A 12 0.24 2.96 11.03
CA SER A 12 -0.49 1.89 11.74
C SER A 12 -0.16 0.52 11.17
N LEU A 13 -0.02 0.43 9.83
CA LEU A 13 0.29 -0.82 9.15
C LEU A 13 1.71 -1.31 9.47
N ILE A 14 2.68 -0.39 9.57
CA ILE A 14 4.06 -0.73 9.94
C ILE A 14 4.14 -1.14 11.42
N GLN A 15 3.34 -0.50 12.28
CA GLN A 15 3.34 -0.77 13.71
C GLN A 15 2.59 -2.06 14.08
N ASN A 16 1.62 -2.48 13.25
CA ASN A 16 0.81 -3.68 13.46
C ASN A 16 1.01 -4.68 12.30
N PRO A 17 2.01 -5.58 12.40
CA PRO A 17 2.30 -6.54 11.34
C PRO A 17 1.16 -7.52 11.05
N ASN A 18 0.21 -7.69 11.98
CA ASN A 18 -0.98 -8.52 11.77
C ASN A 18 -1.93 -7.95 10.71
N ASP A 19 -2.12 -6.62 10.67
CA ASP A 19 -2.92 -5.96 9.62
C ASP A 19 -2.30 -6.21 8.24
N LEU A 20 -0.97 -6.22 8.19
CA LEU A 20 -0.20 -6.49 6.99
C LEU A 20 -0.38 -7.96 6.56
N ALA A 21 -0.38 -8.90 7.49
CA ALA A 21 -0.64 -10.31 7.21
C ALA A 21 -2.07 -10.54 6.67
N GLU A 22 -3.06 -9.82 7.19
CA GLU A 22 -4.44 -9.90 6.72
C GLU A 22 -4.60 -9.35 5.28
N ILE A 23 -3.94 -8.22 4.98
CA ILE A 23 -3.84 -7.67 3.62
C ILE A 23 -3.14 -8.65 2.67
N LEU A 24 -2.06 -9.30 3.09
CA LEU A 24 -1.33 -10.24 2.24
C LEU A 24 -2.12 -11.54 1.98
N LYS A 25 -2.98 -11.94 2.91
CA LYS A 25 -3.82 -13.13 2.79
C LYS A 25 -4.97 -12.92 1.81
N ASP A 26 -5.56 -11.72 1.80
CA ASP A 26 -6.56 -11.31 0.80
C ASP A 26 -6.26 -9.89 0.29
N PRO A 27 -5.35 -9.76 -0.69
CA PRO A 27 -4.93 -8.46 -1.19
C PRO A 27 -6.02 -7.74 -1.97
N ALA A 28 -6.99 -8.47 -2.53
CA ALA A 28 -8.09 -7.90 -3.30
C ALA A 28 -9.09 -7.18 -2.40
N LYS A 29 -9.40 -7.73 -1.22
CA LYS A 29 -10.25 -7.04 -0.22
C LYS A 29 -9.43 -6.19 0.73
N GLY A 30 -8.54 -6.81 1.49
CA GLY A 30 -7.81 -6.14 2.57
C GLY A 30 -6.93 -4.99 2.06
N GLY A 31 -6.28 -5.18 0.92
CA GLY A 31 -5.44 -4.16 0.29
C GLY A 31 -6.25 -2.97 -0.23
N ILE A 32 -7.38 -3.22 -0.89
CA ILE A 32 -8.25 -2.17 -1.43
C ILE A 32 -8.94 -1.40 -0.30
N ASP A 33 -9.44 -2.08 0.73
CA ASP A 33 -10.08 -1.44 1.89
C ASP A 33 -9.08 -0.60 2.69
N PHE A 34 -7.85 -1.11 2.87
CA PHE A 34 -6.77 -0.34 3.48
C PHE A 34 -6.45 0.90 2.65
N PHE A 35 -6.21 0.74 1.34
CA PHE A 35 -5.89 1.85 0.46
C PHE A 35 -7.02 2.89 0.47
N ASN A 36 -8.28 2.48 0.44
CA ASN A 36 -9.43 3.37 0.48
C ASN A 36 -9.53 4.15 1.81
N GLY A 37 -9.13 3.53 2.92
CA GLY A 37 -9.07 4.14 4.25
C GLY A 37 -7.93 5.13 4.47
N LEU A 38 -6.94 5.18 3.57
CA LEU A 38 -5.83 6.14 3.63
C LEU A 38 -6.30 7.58 3.29
N SER A 39 -5.61 8.56 3.87
CA SER A 39 -5.75 9.95 3.45
C SER A 39 -5.27 10.16 2.00
N THR A 40 -5.73 11.21 1.33
CA THR A 40 -5.33 11.52 -0.06
C THR A 40 -3.82 11.62 -0.23
N ARG A 41 -3.12 12.20 0.77
CA ARG A 41 -1.66 12.31 0.77
C ARG A 41 -0.99 10.95 0.87
N GLU A 42 -1.49 10.06 1.72
CA GLU A 42 -0.93 8.70 1.86
C GLU A 42 -1.21 7.83 0.62
N LYS A 43 -2.39 7.96 0.01
CA LYS A 43 -2.70 7.32 -1.28
C LYS A 43 -1.69 7.71 -2.35
N GLN A 44 -1.35 9.00 -2.45
CA GLN A 44 -0.33 9.48 -3.38
C GLN A 44 1.02 8.81 -3.14
N TYR A 45 1.48 8.72 -1.88
CA TYR A 45 2.73 8.03 -1.56
C TYR A 45 2.74 6.56 -1.99
N VAL A 46 1.64 5.83 -1.76
CA VAL A 46 1.51 4.42 -2.19
C VAL A 46 1.60 4.31 -3.72
N ILE A 47 0.90 5.18 -4.46
CA ILE A 47 0.95 5.18 -5.93
C ILE A 47 2.36 5.48 -6.44
N PHE A 48 3.04 6.49 -5.87
CA PHE A 48 4.41 6.81 -6.27
C PHE A 48 5.39 5.68 -5.95
N ALA A 49 5.26 5.05 -4.78
CA ALA A 49 6.07 3.90 -4.41
C ALA A 49 5.85 2.72 -5.37
N ALA A 50 4.59 2.43 -5.74
CA ALA A 50 4.26 1.40 -6.70
C ALA A 50 4.88 1.70 -8.08
N ALA A 51 4.75 2.94 -8.56
CA ALA A 51 5.33 3.37 -9.84
C ALA A 51 6.87 3.24 -9.85
N ALA A 52 7.53 3.70 -8.78
CA ALA A 52 8.99 3.57 -8.64
C ALA A 52 9.43 2.11 -8.60
N GLY A 53 8.70 1.25 -7.86
CA GLY A 53 8.96 -0.19 -7.80
C GLY A 53 8.83 -0.85 -9.18
N LEU A 54 7.79 -0.53 -9.94
CA LEU A 54 7.60 -1.03 -11.31
C LEU A 54 8.70 -0.55 -12.26
N ALA A 55 9.11 0.72 -12.17
CA ALA A 55 10.20 1.25 -12.98
C ALA A 55 11.54 0.54 -12.69
N ILE A 56 11.88 0.38 -11.41
CA ILE A 56 13.10 -0.34 -10.99
C ILE A 56 13.04 -1.81 -11.44
N TYR A 57 11.90 -2.48 -11.26
CA TYR A 57 11.72 -3.86 -11.68
C TYR A 57 11.84 -4.03 -13.20
N GLY A 58 11.27 -3.10 -13.97
CA GLY A 58 11.40 -3.08 -15.43
C GLY A 58 12.86 -2.95 -15.87
N ILE A 59 13.63 -2.05 -15.25
CA ILE A 59 15.07 -1.91 -15.50
C ILE A 59 15.80 -3.21 -15.12
N TYR A 60 15.48 -3.82 -13.97
CA TYR A 60 16.12 -5.05 -13.52
C TYR A 60 15.89 -6.21 -14.49
N ILE A 61 14.65 -6.44 -14.93
CA ILE A 61 14.34 -7.46 -15.95
C ILE A 61 15.10 -7.18 -17.25
N GLY A 62 15.09 -5.93 -17.73
CA GLY A 62 15.79 -5.54 -18.95
C GLY A 62 17.32 -5.76 -18.89
N ARG A 63 17.91 -5.75 -17.68
CA ARG A 63 19.33 -6.07 -17.46
C ARG A 63 19.60 -7.57 -17.35
N LYS A 64 18.63 -8.37 -16.85
CA LYS A 64 18.76 -9.82 -16.71
C LYS A 64 18.51 -10.57 -18.02
N GLY A 65 17.76 -9.97 -18.95
CA GLY A 65 17.52 -10.49 -20.29
C GLY A 65 18.62 -10.16 -21.32
N LYS A 66 19.76 -9.63 -20.90
CA LYS A 66 20.96 -9.40 -21.72
C LYS A 66 22.08 -10.35 -21.34
#